data_AF-A0A3S3MXV5-F1
#
_entry.id   AF-A0A3S3MXV5-F1
#
_cell.length_a   1.000
_cell.length_b   1.000
_cell.length_c   1.000
_cell.angle_alpha   90.00
_cell.angle_beta   90.00
_cell.angle_gamma   90.00
#
_symmetry.space_group_name_H-M   'P 1'
#
loop_
_entity.id
_entity.type
_entity.pdbx_description
1 polymer ?
#
loop_
_entity_poly.entity_id
_entity_poly.type
_entity_poly.pdbx_seq_one_letter_code
_entity_poly.pdbx_strand_id
1 'polypeptide(L)'
;MYISVLKSFPIAILHLQLLYTSTIAEPLYTNCFYPTNYTSNSQFGKNLNLLLHSLSSNATVNHGFSNATIGKAPDQVYGLALCRGDVSTEICRNCLDQASQESIKICPNKRGVLIWYEYCMLRYTSDQDYVSVVFPGMVLLYSTQNNSQPNGTNVGAGALMDSLVNKAVSQPLMFATGVDGLERGYGLVQCSRDLSVESCRRCLMMQMEYAAKCCERKRGWTVLGPSCTIRYEAYSFLYVAAPPPTSGSTSKGDDMIPTRKRKTVPIKAIILTIVGAFIGTAIMGFLAYYHLRRRRKKKEEGDMVMVMSCEGGNNRRSIVSVFFDKYSVLAR
;
A
#
# COMPACT_ATOMS: atom_id res chain seq x y z
N MET A 1 -19.62 -48.84 -7.60
CA MET A 1 -18.40 -47.99 -7.67
C MET A 1 -18.80 -46.55 -8.04
N TYR A 2 -19.58 -45.88 -7.18
CA TYR A 2 -20.09 -44.51 -7.43
C TYR A 2 -20.19 -43.66 -6.14
N ILE A 3 -19.55 -44.10 -5.05
CA ILE A 3 -19.62 -43.44 -3.72
C ILE A 3 -18.29 -42.76 -3.34
N SER A 4 -17.21 -42.96 -4.11
CA SER A 4 -15.89 -42.39 -3.79
C SER A 4 -15.63 -40.99 -4.37
N VAL A 5 -16.46 -40.47 -5.26
CA VAL A 5 -16.24 -39.15 -5.91
C VAL A 5 -16.77 -37.98 -5.05
N LEU A 6 -17.70 -38.25 -4.13
CA LEU A 6 -18.33 -37.22 -3.28
C LEU A 6 -17.49 -36.79 -2.07
N LYS A 7 -16.43 -37.54 -1.69
CA LYS A 7 -15.55 -37.17 -0.57
C LYS A 7 -14.42 -36.20 -0.94
N SER A 8 -14.16 -36.00 -2.24
CA SER A 8 -13.11 -35.09 -2.73
C SER A 8 -13.62 -33.67 -3.00
N PHE A 9 -14.95 -33.48 -3.09
CA PHE A 9 -15.58 -32.18 -3.27
C PHE A 9 -15.44 -31.20 -2.09
N PRO A 10 -15.61 -31.59 -0.80
CA PRO A 10 -15.49 -30.64 0.31
C PRO A 10 -14.05 -30.14 0.52
N ILE A 11 -13.05 -30.96 0.19
CA ILE A 11 -11.62 -30.59 0.28
C ILE A 11 -11.25 -29.61 -0.85
N ALA A 12 -11.76 -29.82 -2.05
CA ALA A 12 -11.57 -28.90 -3.18
C ALA A 12 -12.23 -27.52 -2.93
N ILE A 13 -13.39 -27.48 -2.26
CA ILE A 13 -14.07 -26.23 -1.88
C ILE A 13 -13.30 -25.50 -0.75
N LEU A 14 -12.74 -26.23 0.22
CA LEU A 14 -11.91 -25.65 1.28
C LEU A 14 -10.60 -25.05 0.73
N HIS A 15 -9.98 -25.69 -0.27
CA HIS A 15 -8.83 -25.13 -0.99
C HIS A 15 -9.19 -23.95 -1.89
N LEU A 16 -10.39 -23.91 -2.46
CA LEU A 16 -10.87 -22.77 -3.24
C LEU A 16 -11.20 -21.55 -2.37
N GLN A 17 -11.67 -21.75 -1.13
CA GLN A 17 -11.85 -20.69 -0.14
C GLN A 17 -10.52 -20.14 0.39
N LEU A 18 -9.47 -20.97 0.47
CA LEU A 18 -8.10 -20.53 0.82
C LEU A 18 -7.40 -19.76 -0.31
N LEU A 19 -7.88 -19.85 -1.55
CA LEU A 19 -7.38 -19.07 -2.69
C LEU A 19 -8.09 -17.71 -2.84
N TYR A 20 -9.14 -17.45 -2.05
CA TYR A 20 -9.93 -16.22 -2.04
C TYR A 20 -9.78 -15.42 -0.75
N THR A 21 -8.62 -15.48 -0.09
CA THR A 21 -8.26 -14.38 0.82
C THR A 21 -7.95 -13.17 -0.04
N SER A 22 -8.97 -12.36 -0.31
CA SER A 22 -8.74 -10.98 -0.69
C SER A 22 -7.97 -10.36 0.47
N THR A 23 -6.65 -10.25 0.32
CA THR A 23 -5.83 -9.57 1.32
C THR A 23 -6.21 -8.10 1.23
N ILE A 24 -7.16 -7.68 2.06
CA ILE A 24 -7.46 -6.27 2.30
C ILE A 24 -6.14 -5.67 2.77
N ALA A 25 -5.60 -4.69 2.04
CA ALA A 25 -4.38 -4.02 2.46
C ALA A 25 -4.61 -3.40 3.84
N GLU A 26 -3.63 -3.41 4.74
CA GLU A 26 -3.75 -2.68 5.99
C GLU A 26 -3.35 -1.21 5.79
N PRO A 27 -3.98 -0.26 6.50
CA PRO A 27 -3.56 1.14 6.44
C PRO A 27 -2.14 1.29 7.00
N LEU A 28 -1.34 2.14 6.35
CA LEU A 28 -0.01 2.51 6.84
C LEU A 28 -0.10 3.31 8.14
N TYR A 29 -1.14 4.14 8.27
CA TYR A 29 -1.39 4.95 9.45
C TYR A 29 -2.86 5.36 9.51
N THR A 30 -3.43 5.37 10.70
CA THR A 30 -4.78 5.91 10.95
C THR A 30 -4.75 6.77 12.21
N ASN A 31 -5.37 7.94 12.14
CA ASN A 31 -5.59 8.84 13.28
C ASN A 31 -7.07 9.17 13.38
N CYS A 32 -7.68 8.77 14.50
CA CYS A 32 -9.02 9.18 14.87
C CYS A 32 -8.91 10.38 15.81
N PHE A 33 -9.27 11.56 15.33
CA PHE A 33 -9.20 12.80 16.10
C PHE A 33 -10.59 13.45 16.24
N TYR A 34 -10.61 14.67 16.75
CA TYR A 34 -11.79 15.43 17.18
C TYR A 34 -12.28 15.05 18.58
N PRO A 35 -12.56 16.04 19.45
CA PRO A 35 -12.88 15.81 20.86
C PRO A 35 -14.23 15.11 21.06
N THR A 36 -15.17 15.29 20.13
CA THR A 36 -16.52 14.74 20.22
C THR A 36 -16.80 13.72 19.11
N ASN A 37 -17.70 12.80 19.42
CA ASN A 37 -18.21 11.83 18.46
C ASN A 37 -19.54 12.34 17.88
N TYR A 38 -19.93 11.85 16.70
CA TYR A 38 -21.28 12.03 16.19
C TYR A 38 -22.15 10.83 16.59
N THR A 39 -23.46 11.03 16.68
CA THR A 39 -24.40 9.94 16.97
C THR A 39 -24.68 9.13 15.70
N SER A 40 -24.77 7.81 15.80
CA SER A 40 -25.17 6.96 14.67
C SER A 40 -26.48 7.46 14.03
N ASN A 41 -26.54 7.48 12.71
CA ASN A 41 -27.68 7.98 11.91
C ASN A 41 -28.01 9.50 12.07
N SER A 42 -27.15 10.27 12.74
CA SER A 42 -27.24 11.74 12.76
C SER A 42 -27.10 12.35 11.37
N GLN A 43 -27.49 13.61 11.24
CA GLN A 43 -27.30 14.36 9.99
C GLN A 43 -25.82 14.46 9.60
N PHE A 44 -24.91 14.65 10.57
CA PHE A 44 -23.47 14.56 10.33
C PHE A 44 -23.08 13.22 9.69
N GLY A 45 -23.55 12.09 10.25
CA GLY A 45 -23.25 10.76 9.70
C GLY A 45 -23.75 10.57 8.27
N LYS A 46 -24.93 11.11 7.94
CA LYS A 46 -25.46 11.12 6.57
C LYS A 46 -24.62 11.98 5.63
N ASN A 47 -24.25 13.19 6.07
CA ASN A 47 -23.39 14.10 5.30
C ASN A 47 -22.00 13.49 5.06
N LEU A 48 -21.43 12.80 6.06
CA LEU A 48 -20.17 12.08 5.96
C LEU A 48 -20.23 10.97 4.90
N ASN A 49 -21.29 10.14 4.90
CA ASN A 49 -21.45 9.10 3.88
C ASN A 49 -21.51 9.70 2.45
N LEU A 50 -22.25 10.79 2.26
CA LEU A 50 -22.28 11.51 0.98
C LEU A 50 -20.90 12.07 0.61
N LEU A 51 -20.16 12.57 1.60
CA LEU A 51 -18.83 13.15 1.40
C LEU A 51 -17.85 12.09 0.91
N LEU A 52 -17.81 10.93 1.57
CA LEU A 52 -16.93 9.82 1.23
C LEU A 52 -17.16 9.33 -0.21
N HIS A 53 -18.43 9.15 -0.61
CA HIS A 53 -18.77 8.80 -1.99
C HIS A 53 -18.36 9.88 -3.00
N SER A 54 -18.60 11.16 -2.69
CA SER A 54 -18.21 12.29 -3.53
C SER A 54 -16.69 12.38 -3.70
N LEU A 55 -15.93 12.19 -2.63
CA LEU A 55 -14.47 12.23 -2.67
C LEU A 55 -13.90 11.11 -3.55
N SER A 56 -14.33 9.86 -3.37
CA SER A 56 -13.85 8.73 -4.18
C SER A 56 -14.18 8.91 -5.67
N SER A 57 -15.43 9.25 -5.99
CA SER A 57 -15.89 9.44 -7.37
C SER A 57 -15.19 10.61 -8.07
N ASN A 58 -15.11 11.78 -7.43
CA ASN A 58 -14.50 12.96 -8.02
C ASN A 58 -12.97 12.86 -8.10
N ALA A 59 -12.31 12.26 -7.11
CA ALA A 59 -10.86 12.09 -7.16
C ALA A 59 -10.46 11.19 -8.34
N THR A 60 -11.23 10.14 -8.60
CA THR A 60 -11.01 9.21 -9.71
C THR A 60 -10.97 9.90 -11.08
N VAL A 61 -11.86 10.89 -11.32
CA VAL A 61 -11.90 11.63 -12.59
C VAL A 61 -10.95 12.82 -12.63
N ASN A 62 -10.53 13.33 -11.46
CA ASN A 62 -9.67 14.50 -11.34
C ASN A 62 -8.21 14.11 -11.07
N HIS A 63 -7.66 13.08 -11.71
CA HIS A 63 -6.26 12.65 -11.51
C HIS A 63 -5.89 12.39 -10.04
N GLY A 64 -6.79 11.76 -9.31
CA GLY A 64 -6.53 11.27 -7.96
C GLY A 64 -6.66 12.29 -6.85
N PHE A 65 -7.27 13.45 -7.04
CA PHE A 65 -7.58 14.32 -5.89
C PHE A 65 -8.91 15.03 -5.97
N SER A 66 -9.54 15.17 -4.81
CA SER A 66 -10.80 15.86 -4.61
C SER A 66 -10.84 16.43 -3.19
N ASN A 67 -11.44 17.60 -3.03
CA ASN A 67 -11.89 18.11 -1.75
C ASN A 67 -13.38 18.45 -1.85
N ALA A 68 -14.08 18.35 -0.74
CA ALA A 68 -15.51 18.63 -0.71
C ALA A 68 -15.95 19.05 0.69
N THR A 69 -17.04 19.81 0.71
CA THR A 69 -17.74 20.19 1.93
C THR A 69 -19.21 19.85 1.75
N ILE A 70 -19.79 19.11 2.69
CA ILE A 70 -21.20 18.70 2.64
C ILE A 70 -21.92 19.10 3.92
N GLY A 71 -23.14 19.62 3.76
CA GLY A 71 -24.00 20.02 4.86
C GLY A 71 -23.79 21.47 5.31
N LYS A 72 -24.43 21.80 6.44
CA LYS A 72 -24.36 23.11 7.11
C LYS A 72 -24.12 22.88 8.60
N ALA A 73 -23.56 23.87 9.29
CA ALA A 73 -23.35 23.81 10.73
C ALA A 73 -24.68 23.47 11.47
N PRO A 74 -24.65 22.58 12.48
CA PRO A 74 -23.49 21.94 13.12
C PRO A 74 -23.07 20.57 12.51
N ASP A 75 -23.70 20.14 11.41
CA ASP A 75 -23.51 18.83 10.77
C ASP A 75 -22.65 18.90 9.50
N GLN A 76 -21.96 20.00 9.27
CA GLN A 76 -21.08 20.18 8.13
C GLN A 76 -19.84 19.30 8.24
N VAL A 77 -19.41 18.74 7.11
CA VAL A 77 -18.23 17.87 7.02
C VAL A 77 -17.33 18.37 5.91
N TYR A 78 -16.06 18.55 6.22
CA TYR A 78 -15.00 18.87 5.28
C TYR A 78 -14.19 17.60 5.01
N GLY A 79 -13.74 17.40 3.77
CA GLY A 79 -12.84 16.28 3.49
C GLY A 79 -12.02 16.45 2.23
N LEU A 80 -11.00 15.61 2.14
CA LEU A 80 -10.01 15.59 1.08
C LEU A 80 -9.55 14.15 0.83
N ALA A 81 -9.42 13.81 -0.45
CA ALA A 81 -8.84 12.57 -0.93
C ALA A 81 -7.65 12.87 -1.86
N LEU A 82 -6.58 12.10 -1.73
CA LEU A 82 -5.38 12.20 -2.54
C LEU A 82 -4.82 10.81 -2.85
N CYS A 83 -4.71 10.45 -4.12
CA CYS A 83 -4.00 9.28 -4.60
C CYS A 83 -2.57 9.66 -4.95
N ARG A 84 -1.69 8.66 -4.95
CA ARG A 84 -0.31 8.83 -5.38
C ARG A 84 -0.25 9.22 -6.86
N GLY A 85 0.62 10.16 -7.22
CA GLY A 85 0.63 10.72 -8.58
C GLY A 85 1.04 9.77 -9.70
N ASP A 86 1.59 8.60 -9.39
CA ASP A 86 2.06 7.58 -10.34
C ASP A 86 1.10 6.40 -10.53
N VAL A 87 -0.02 6.31 -9.80
CA VAL A 87 -0.94 5.16 -9.89
C VAL A 87 -2.04 5.36 -10.93
N SER A 88 -2.56 4.25 -11.46
CA SER A 88 -3.70 4.27 -12.38
C SER A 88 -5.00 4.70 -11.69
N THR A 89 -5.97 5.16 -12.48
CA THR A 89 -7.32 5.51 -12.01
C THR A 89 -8.00 4.37 -11.24
N GLU A 90 -7.78 3.12 -11.67
CA GLU A 90 -8.35 1.95 -11.00
C GLU A 90 -7.74 1.71 -9.62
N ILE A 91 -6.40 1.78 -9.50
CA ILE A 91 -5.71 1.65 -8.22
C ILE A 91 -6.13 2.76 -7.26
N CYS A 92 -6.22 3.99 -7.78
CA CYS A 92 -6.69 5.13 -7.01
C CYS A 92 -8.12 4.91 -6.48
N ARG A 93 -9.07 4.53 -7.34
CA ARG A 93 -10.45 4.25 -6.94
C ARG A 93 -10.52 3.18 -5.86
N ASN A 94 -9.88 2.03 -6.10
CA ASN A 94 -9.90 0.90 -5.16
C ASN A 94 -9.33 1.31 -3.80
N CYS A 95 -8.24 2.08 -3.79
CA CYS A 95 -7.64 2.60 -2.56
C CYS A 95 -8.59 3.53 -1.81
N LEU A 96 -9.23 4.48 -2.50
CA LEU A 96 -10.14 5.44 -1.87
C LEU A 96 -11.43 4.79 -1.38
N ASP A 97 -11.97 3.81 -2.10
CA ASP A 97 -13.15 3.06 -1.66
C ASP A 97 -12.84 2.25 -0.40
N GLN A 98 -11.66 1.62 -0.35
CA GLN A 98 -11.20 0.91 0.82
C GLN A 98 -10.95 1.86 2.00
N ALA A 99 -10.26 2.98 1.77
CA ALA A 99 -10.01 4.00 2.80
C ALA A 99 -11.32 4.57 3.35
N SER A 100 -12.31 4.79 2.49
CA SER A 100 -13.63 5.27 2.88
C SER A 100 -14.32 4.28 3.83
N GLN A 101 -14.36 3.00 3.47
CA GLN A 101 -14.98 1.95 4.28
C GLN A 101 -14.25 1.75 5.62
N GLU A 102 -12.92 1.63 5.58
CA GLU A 102 -12.12 1.37 6.78
C GLU A 102 -12.04 2.58 7.71
N SER A 103 -12.18 3.82 7.20
CA SER A 103 -12.23 5.02 8.06
C SER A 103 -13.37 4.97 9.08
N ILE A 104 -14.56 4.50 8.67
CA ILE A 104 -15.73 4.37 9.55
C ILE A 104 -15.60 3.16 10.48
N LYS A 105 -14.99 2.07 9.99
CA LYS A 105 -14.82 0.83 10.74
C LYS A 105 -13.76 0.95 11.84
N ILE A 106 -12.61 1.57 11.53
CA ILE A 106 -11.50 1.76 12.46
C ILE A 106 -11.78 2.91 13.43
N CYS A 107 -12.40 3.99 12.95
CA CYS A 107 -12.75 5.17 13.74
C CYS A 107 -14.28 5.34 13.86
N PRO A 108 -14.99 4.43 14.55
CA PRO A 108 -16.45 4.48 14.61
C PRO A 108 -16.92 5.79 15.26
N ASN A 109 -17.89 6.45 14.61
CA ASN A 109 -18.55 7.65 15.10
C ASN A 109 -17.63 8.87 15.33
N LYS A 110 -16.41 8.86 14.77
CA LYS A 110 -15.44 9.94 14.92
C LYS A 110 -15.72 11.08 13.96
N ARG A 111 -15.66 12.32 14.47
CA ARG A 111 -15.84 13.54 13.70
C ARG A 111 -14.56 14.04 13.02
N GLY A 112 -13.43 13.34 13.17
CA GLY A 112 -12.18 13.64 12.48
C GLY A 112 -11.38 12.37 12.24
N VAL A 113 -10.99 12.11 10.99
CA VAL A 113 -10.16 10.96 10.62
C VAL A 113 -9.14 11.35 9.57
N LEU A 114 -7.92 10.85 9.72
CA LEU A 114 -6.88 10.80 8.70
C LEU A 114 -6.46 9.33 8.54
N ILE A 115 -6.60 8.78 7.35
CA ILE A 115 -6.18 7.40 7.03
C ILE A 115 -5.25 7.42 5.81
N TRP A 116 -4.14 6.70 5.93
CA TRP A 116 -3.11 6.57 4.92
C TRP A 116 -2.96 5.12 4.48
N TYR A 117 -2.92 4.93 3.17
CA TYR A 117 -2.53 3.71 2.48
C TYR A 117 -1.33 4.00 1.58
N GLU A 118 -0.70 2.93 1.08
CA GLU A 118 0.43 3.02 0.15
C GLU A 118 0.14 3.87 -1.11
N TYR A 119 -1.12 3.86 -1.57
CA TYR A 119 -1.51 4.51 -2.82
C TYR A 119 -2.48 5.67 -2.66
N CYS A 120 -2.97 5.96 -1.45
CA CYS A 120 -3.88 7.06 -1.21
C CYS A 120 -3.95 7.50 0.25
N MET A 121 -4.45 8.71 0.45
CA MET A 121 -4.83 9.31 1.72
C MET A 121 -6.28 9.77 1.62
N LEU A 122 -7.00 9.60 2.71
CA LEU A 122 -8.33 10.16 2.91
C LEU A 122 -8.37 10.84 4.27
N ARG A 123 -8.95 12.04 4.32
CA ARG A 123 -9.20 12.74 5.57
C ARG A 123 -10.53 13.47 5.56
N TYR A 124 -11.18 13.52 6.71
CA TYR A 124 -12.38 14.31 6.92
C TYR A 124 -12.42 14.86 8.34
N THR A 125 -13.12 15.98 8.54
CA THR A 125 -13.42 16.49 9.89
C THR A 125 -14.61 17.46 9.92
N SER A 126 -15.15 17.72 11.11
CA SER A 126 -16.10 18.81 11.37
C SER A 126 -15.47 20.22 11.39
N ASP A 127 -14.14 20.33 11.42
CA ASP A 127 -13.44 21.62 11.54
C ASP A 127 -12.58 21.92 10.31
N GLN A 128 -12.89 23.03 9.63
CA GLN A 128 -12.20 23.46 8.42
C GLN A 128 -10.71 23.70 8.67
N ASP A 129 -10.34 24.23 9.83
CA ASP A 129 -8.96 24.56 10.14
C ASP A 129 -8.14 23.27 10.21
N TYR A 130 -8.70 22.20 10.80
CA TYR A 130 -8.04 20.88 10.84
C TYR A 130 -7.87 20.22 9.47
N VAL A 131 -8.68 20.57 8.45
CA VAL A 131 -8.41 20.15 7.06
C VAL A 131 -7.24 20.94 6.46
N SER A 132 -7.03 22.19 6.85
CA SER A 132 -5.90 22.98 6.31
C SER A 132 -4.57 22.75 7.05
N VAL A 133 -4.64 22.25 8.29
CA VAL A 133 -3.51 22.20 9.22
C VAL A 133 -2.46 21.14 8.83
N VAL A 134 -1.20 21.60 8.77
CA VAL A 134 0.01 20.81 8.49
C VAL A 134 0.46 19.97 9.70
N PHE A 135 -0.05 20.27 10.91
CA PHE A 135 0.41 19.71 12.19
C PHE A 135 -0.67 19.89 13.28
N PRO A 136 -1.23 18.86 13.94
CA PRO A 136 -0.66 17.54 14.22
C PRO A 136 -1.11 16.44 13.25
N GLY A 137 -0.20 15.50 12.96
CA GLY A 137 -0.53 14.33 12.13
C GLY A 137 0.60 13.79 11.25
N MET A 138 1.83 14.31 11.37
CA MET A 138 2.97 13.74 10.68
C MET A 138 3.44 12.45 11.37
N VAL A 139 3.63 11.41 10.57
CA VAL A 139 4.20 10.13 11.01
C VAL A 139 5.41 9.81 10.16
N LEU A 140 6.50 9.43 10.84
CA LEU A 140 7.71 8.96 10.19
C LEU A 140 7.77 7.45 10.28
N LEU A 141 7.95 6.80 9.14
CA LEU A 141 8.28 5.38 9.03
C LEU A 141 9.70 5.24 8.53
N TYR A 142 10.51 4.37 9.10
CA TYR A 142 11.89 4.18 8.64
C TYR A 142 12.37 2.74 8.75
N SER A 143 13.33 2.37 7.91
CA SER A 143 13.99 1.07 7.96
C SER A 143 14.88 0.94 9.20
N THR A 144 14.78 -0.18 9.91
CA THR A 144 15.73 -0.50 10.99
C THR A 144 17.18 -0.53 10.52
N GLN A 145 17.41 -0.88 9.25
CA GLN A 145 18.73 -0.95 8.64
C GLN A 145 19.31 0.44 8.34
N ASN A 146 20.60 0.57 8.58
CA ASN A 146 21.36 1.75 8.17
C ASN A 146 21.81 1.60 6.71
N ASN A 147 22.15 2.72 6.08
CA ASN A 147 22.83 2.72 4.79
C ASN A 147 24.20 2.01 4.89
N SER A 148 24.66 1.46 3.76
CA SER A 148 25.94 0.73 3.69
C SER A 148 27.14 1.66 3.48
N GLN A 149 26.93 2.98 3.43
CA GLN A 149 27.98 3.96 3.17
C GLN A 149 28.90 4.17 4.39
N PRO A 150 30.23 4.23 4.20
CA PRO A 150 31.23 4.30 5.28
C PRO A 150 31.05 5.50 6.22
N ASN A 151 30.59 6.65 5.69
CA ASN A 151 30.41 7.88 6.46
C ASN A 151 29.01 7.98 7.10
N GLY A 152 28.12 7.04 6.82
CA GLY A 152 26.80 6.94 7.44
C GLY A 152 25.76 7.97 7.02
N THR A 153 26.11 9.04 6.30
CA THR A 153 25.16 10.05 5.80
C THR A 153 24.67 9.70 4.40
N ASN A 154 23.36 9.69 4.18
CA ASN A 154 22.78 9.48 2.86
C ASN A 154 22.70 10.81 2.08
N VAL A 155 23.88 11.36 1.73
CA VAL A 155 23.97 12.66 1.03
C VAL A 155 23.22 12.63 -0.32
N GLY A 156 23.21 11.47 -1.00
CA GLY A 156 22.44 11.24 -2.22
C GLY A 156 20.93 11.38 -2.02
N ALA A 157 20.39 10.92 -0.88
CA ALA A 157 18.98 11.12 -0.54
C ALA A 157 18.62 12.60 -0.40
N GLY A 158 19.41 13.40 0.32
CA GLY A 158 19.14 14.83 0.49
C GLY A 158 19.06 15.56 -0.86
N ALA A 159 20.10 15.42 -1.68
CA ALA A 159 20.18 16.06 -3.00
C ALA A 159 19.07 15.61 -3.96
N LEU A 160 18.74 14.30 -3.97
CA LEU A 160 17.62 13.79 -4.77
C LEU A 160 16.31 14.44 -4.31
N MET A 161 16.04 14.42 -3.01
CA MET A 161 14.77 14.91 -2.47
C MET A 161 14.61 16.42 -2.70
N ASP A 162 15.66 17.23 -2.52
CA ASP A 162 15.64 18.67 -2.84
C ASP A 162 15.32 18.94 -4.32
N SER A 163 15.91 18.17 -5.24
CA SER A 163 15.61 18.24 -6.66
C SER A 163 14.13 17.89 -6.94
N LEU A 164 13.61 16.85 -6.28
CA LEU A 164 12.21 16.45 -6.40
C LEU A 164 11.25 17.50 -5.85
N VAL A 165 11.58 18.19 -4.75
CA VAL A 165 10.76 19.31 -4.24
C VAL A 165 10.61 20.39 -5.30
N ASN A 166 11.71 20.83 -5.91
CA ASN A 166 11.68 21.85 -6.95
C ASN A 166 10.90 21.41 -8.19
N LYS A 167 11.00 20.12 -8.55
CA LYS A 167 10.22 19.55 -9.64
C LYS A 167 8.72 19.51 -9.29
N ALA A 168 8.35 18.94 -8.16
CA ALA A 168 6.94 18.73 -7.79
C ALA A 168 6.14 20.03 -7.74
N VAL A 169 6.69 21.08 -7.13
CA VAL A 169 5.98 22.37 -7.00
C VAL A 169 5.73 23.09 -8.33
N SER A 170 6.40 22.67 -9.41
CA SER A 170 6.19 23.17 -10.77
C SER A 170 5.22 22.32 -11.60
N GLN A 171 4.81 21.14 -11.10
CA GLN A 171 3.97 20.20 -11.83
C GLN A 171 2.50 20.36 -11.45
N PRO A 172 1.55 20.20 -12.40
CA PRO A 172 0.12 20.28 -12.12
C PRO A 172 -0.38 19.30 -11.04
N LEU A 173 0.27 18.12 -10.94
CA LEU A 173 -0.07 17.12 -9.93
C LEU A 173 0.59 17.36 -8.57
N MET A 174 1.45 18.37 -8.45
CA MET A 174 2.29 18.63 -7.27
C MET A 174 3.04 17.38 -6.80
N PHE A 175 3.54 16.60 -7.75
CA PHE A 175 4.11 15.28 -7.58
C PHE A 175 5.41 15.14 -8.36
N ALA A 176 6.41 14.49 -7.78
CA ALA A 176 7.62 14.12 -8.49
C ALA A 176 8.23 12.83 -7.94
N THR A 177 8.84 12.07 -8.85
CA THR A 177 9.68 10.91 -8.54
C THR A 177 11.02 11.04 -9.22
N GLY A 178 12.02 10.35 -8.69
CA GLY A 178 13.36 10.31 -9.25
C GLY A 178 14.20 9.21 -8.66
N VAL A 179 15.35 9.00 -9.29
CA VAL A 179 16.33 7.99 -8.88
C VAL A 179 17.65 8.70 -8.69
N ASP A 180 18.34 8.40 -7.59
CA ASP A 180 19.71 8.81 -7.38
C ASP A 180 20.63 7.96 -8.29
N GLY A 181 21.34 8.63 -9.19
CA GLY A 181 22.22 8.01 -10.18
C GLY A 181 23.46 7.34 -9.59
N LEU A 182 23.86 7.67 -8.36
CA LEU A 182 25.06 7.14 -7.73
C LEU A 182 24.80 5.84 -6.95
N GLU A 183 23.61 5.69 -6.34
CA GLU A 183 23.33 4.59 -5.40
C GLU A 183 22.00 3.85 -5.61
N ARG A 184 21.28 4.10 -6.71
CA ARG A 184 19.96 3.47 -6.98
C ARG A 184 18.95 3.74 -5.85
N GLY A 185 19.04 4.88 -5.18
CA GLY A 185 18.00 5.36 -4.27
C GLY A 185 16.79 5.86 -5.05
N TYR A 186 15.58 5.64 -4.54
CA TYR A 186 14.33 6.06 -5.17
C TYR A 186 13.66 7.10 -4.27
N GLY A 187 13.25 8.22 -4.86
CA GLY A 187 12.60 9.32 -4.17
C GLY A 187 11.22 9.60 -4.73
N LEU A 188 10.31 10.02 -3.85
CA LEU A 188 8.97 10.49 -4.18
C LEU A 188 8.61 11.63 -3.25
N VAL A 189 8.06 12.70 -3.81
CA VAL A 189 7.44 13.80 -3.04
C VAL A 189 6.08 14.13 -3.64
N GLN A 190 5.13 14.50 -2.77
CA GLN A 190 3.81 14.89 -3.20
C GLN A 190 3.17 15.89 -2.23
N CYS A 191 2.49 16.90 -2.77
CA CYS A 191 1.59 17.77 -2.00
C CYS A 191 0.12 17.49 -2.34
N SER A 192 -0.76 17.82 -1.41
CA SER A 192 -2.17 17.98 -1.70
C SER A 192 -2.37 19.26 -2.54
N ARG A 193 -3.30 19.21 -3.50
CA ARG A 193 -3.45 20.25 -4.53
C ARG A 193 -4.29 21.46 -4.07
N ASP A 194 -4.70 21.49 -2.81
CA ASP A 194 -5.30 22.65 -2.13
C ASP A 194 -4.23 23.65 -1.64
N LEU A 195 -2.94 23.31 -1.69
CA LEU A 195 -1.86 24.19 -1.30
C LEU A 195 -1.43 25.14 -2.42
N SER A 196 -0.92 26.32 -2.03
CA SER A 196 -0.11 27.14 -2.95
C SER A 196 1.27 26.52 -3.18
N VAL A 197 1.96 26.98 -4.23
CA VAL A 197 3.35 26.58 -4.55
C VAL A 197 4.28 26.78 -3.34
N GLU A 198 4.21 27.94 -2.68
CA GLU A 198 5.01 28.27 -1.50
C GLU A 198 4.67 27.38 -0.30
N SER A 199 3.39 27.11 -0.06
CA SER A 199 2.94 26.25 1.04
C SER A 199 3.34 24.79 0.81
N CYS A 200 3.26 24.32 -0.44
CA CYS A 200 3.74 22.99 -0.82
C CYS A 200 5.25 22.86 -0.60
N ARG A 201 6.07 23.81 -1.10
CA ARG A 201 7.52 23.82 -0.89
C ARG A 201 7.86 23.79 0.60
N ARG A 202 7.22 24.66 1.39
CA ARG A 202 7.43 24.73 2.84
C ARG A 202 7.08 23.41 3.53
N CYS A 203 5.95 22.79 3.17
CA CYS A 203 5.53 21.51 3.72
C CYS A 203 6.58 20.42 3.48
N LEU A 204 7.05 20.29 2.23
CA LEU A 204 8.04 19.28 1.86
C LEU A 204 9.39 19.52 2.56
N MET A 205 9.86 20.77 2.63
CA MET A 205 11.09 21.12 3.34
C MET A 205 11.01 20.81 4.85
N MET A 206 9.88 21.10 5.50
CA MET A 206 9.67 20.75 6.91
C MET A 206 9.74 19.24 7.13
N GLN A 207 9.16 18.44 6.23
CA GLN A 207 9.25 16.98 6.32
C GLN A 207 10.68 16.48 6.09
N MET A 208 11.45 17.11 5.19
CA MET A 208 12.84 16.76 4.97
C MET A 208 13.70 17.03 6.20
N GLU A 209 13.52 18.19 6.85
CA GLU A 209 14.19 18.52 8.12
C GLU A 209 13.79 17.51 9.22
N TYR A 210 12.51 17.15 9.28
CA TYR A 210 12.02 16.15 10.22
C TYR A 210 12.66 14.77 9.97
N ALA A 211 12.70 14.31 8.73
CA ALA A 211 13.34 13.05 8.36
C ALA A 211 14.86 13.06 8.65
N ALA A 212 15.55 14.17 8.38
CA ALA A 212 16.98 14.31 8.67
C ALA A 212 17.27 14.13 10.17
N LYS A 213 16.45 14.72 11.05
CA LYS A 213 16.63 14.62 12.51
C LYS A 213 16.59 13.18 13.04
N CYS A 214 15.84 12.27 12.41
CA CYS A 214 15.66 10.91 12.94
C CYS A 214 16.25 9.80 12.07
N CYS A 215 16.45 10.06 10.77
CA CYS A 215 16.63 9.01 9.77
C CYS A 215 17.71 9.26 8.72
N GLU A 216 18.58 10.26 8.92
CA GLU A 216 19.67 10.58 7.98
C GLU A 216 20.55 9.37 7.62
N ARG A 217 20.75 8.46 8.57
CA ARG A 217 21.57 7.24 8.39
C ARG A 217 20.79 6.01 7.95
N LYS A 218 19.47 6.12 7.79
CA LYS A 218 18.59 4.99 7.49
C LYS A 218 18.57 4.67 6.00
N ARG A 219 18.40 3.38 5.71
CA ARG A 219 18.33 2.85 4.34
C ARG A 219 17.09 3.33 3.58
N GLY A 220 16.04 3.70 4.30
CA GLY A 220 14.82 4.25 3.76
C GLY A 220 13.94 4.86 4.85
N TRP A 221 13.14 5.84 4.46
CA TRP A 221 12.22 6.54 5.33
C TRP A 221 11.04 7.14 4.53
N THR A 222 9.91 7.29 5.20
CA THR A 222 8.69 7.90 4.68
C THR A 222 8.13 8.84 5.73
N VAL A 223 7.82 10.09 5.37
CA VAL A 223 7.00 10.98 6.20
C VAL A 223 5.63 11.09 5.56
N LEU A 224 4.60 10.68 6.31
CA LEU A 224 3.20 10.83 5.95
C LEU A 224 2.66 12.03 6.70
N GLY A 225 2.19 13.05 5.99
CA GLY A 225 1.59 14.24 6.59
C GLY A 225 0.25 14.59 5.92
N PRO A 226 -0.62 15.35 6.58
CA PRO A 226 -1.96 15.64 6.07
C PRO A 226 -1.97 16.47 4.76
N SER A 227 -0.90 17.22 4.48
CA SER A 227 -0.83 18.11 3.30
C SER A 227 0.30 17.78 2.33
N CYS A 228 1.29 17.00 2.74
CA CYS A 228 2.35 16.52 1.85
C CYS A 228 2.95 15.21 2.36
N THR A 229 3.67 14.51 1.49
CA THR A 229 4.40 13.29 1.83
C THR A 229 5.74 13.27 1.11
N ILE A 230 6.74 12.69 1.78
CA ILE A 230 8.04 12.39 1.21
C ILE A 230 8.40 10.93 1.49
N ARG A 231 9.03 10.28 0.52
CA ARG A 231 9.54 8.91 0.67
C ARG A 231 10.87 8.76 -0.05
N TYR A 232 11.80 8.14 0.64
CA TYR A 232 13.07 7.70 0.10
C TYR A 232 13.32 6.23 0.46
N GLU A 233 13.70 5.41 -0.51
CA GLU A 233 14.03 3.99 -0.28
C GLU A 233 15.22 3.57 -1.14
N ALA A 234 16.04 2.66 -0.63
CA ALA A 234 17.12 2.03 -1.41
C ALA A 234 16.62 0.94 -2.39
N TYR A 235 15.31 0.82 -2.61
CA TYR A 235 14.68 -0.12 -3.55
C TYR A 235 13.52 0.56 -4.27
N SER A 236 13.17 0.06 -5.47
CA SER A 236 12.06 0.62 -6.23
C SER A 236 10.72 0.33 -5.56
N PHE A 237 9.95 1.39 -5.30
CA PHE A 237 8.55 1.37 -4.88
C PHE A 237 7.64 2.14 -5.86
N LEU A 238 8.24 2.69 -6.92
CA LEU A 238 7.53 3.47 -7.93
C LEU A 238 6.60 2.56 -8.73
N TYR A 239 5.38 3.05 -8.98
CA TYR A 239 4.45 2.31 -9.82
C TYR A 239 4.87 2.44 -11.28
N VAL A 240 5.16 1.30 -11.91
CA VAL A 240 5.40 1.21 -13.35
C VAL A 240 4.25 0.41 -13.93
N ALA A 241 3.41 1.05 -14.75
CA ALA A 241 2.35 0.35 -15.46
C ALA A 241 2.97 -0.78 -16.29
N ALA A 242 2.43 -2.00 -16.16
CA ALA A 242 2.88 -3.11 -17.00
C ALA A 242 2.68 -2.74 -18.47
N PRO A 243 3.65 -3.05 -19.36
CA PRO A 243 3.44 -2.84 -20.79
C PRO A 243 2.21 -3.65 -21.24
N PRO A 244 1.37 -3.10 -22.14
CA PRO A 244 0.21 -3.83 -22.64
C PRO A 244 0.64 -5.16 -23.28
N PRO A 245 -0.13 -6.24 -23.12
CA PRO A 245 0.21 -7.52 -23.71
C PRO A 245 0.27 -7.36 -25.23
N THR A 246 1.44 -7.60 -25.81
CA THR A 246 1.64 -7.66 -27.25
C THR A 246 0.74 -8.75 -27.80
N SER A 247 -0.25 -8.37 -28.61
CA SER A 247 -1.18 -9.29 -29.27
C SER A 247 -0.43 -10.12 -30.30
N GLY A 248 0.08 -11.28 -29.86
CA GLY A 248 0.68 -12.29 -30.72
C GLY A 248 -0.38 -13.05 -31.52
N SER A 249 -0.47 -12.75 -32.81
CA SER A 249 -1.24 -13.49 -33.81
C SER A 249 -0.83 -14.98 -33.82
N THR A 250 -1.78 -15.88 -33.55
CA THR A 250 -1.60 -17.33 -33.63
C THR A 250 -1.85 -17.80 -35.07
N SER A 251 -0.81 -18.24 -35.78
CA SER A 251 -0.97 -18.98 -37.04
C SER A 251 -1.15 -20.47 -36.74
N LYS A 252 -2.30 -21.02 -37.12
CA LYS A 252 -2.58 -22.46 -37.20
C LYS A 252 -1.63 -23.11 -38.21
N GLY A 253 -1.02 -24.22 -37.82
CA GLY A 253 -0.33 -25.16 -38.72
C GLY A 253 -0.94 -26.55 -38.53
N ASP A 254 -1.35 -27.15 -39.63
CA ASP A 254 -2.15 -28.37 -39.76
C ASP A 254 -1.46 -29.66 -39.29
N ASP A 255 -2.33 -30.62 -38.96
CA ASP A 255 -2.10 -32.01 -38.54
C ASP A 255 -1.21 -32.85 -39.48
N MET A 256 -0.41 -33.75 -38.90
CA MET A 256 -0.31 -35.14 -39.38
C MET A 256 0.16 -36.09 -38.25
N ILE A 257 -0.77 -36.84 -37.65
CA ILE A 257 -0.48 -37.95 -36.72
C ILE A 257 -0.54 -39.29 -37.49
N PRO A 258 0.47 -40.18 -37.39
CA PRO A 258 0.36 -41.53 -37.91
C PRO A 258 -0.42 -42.44 -36.96
N THR A 259 -1.32 -43.22 -37.53
CA THR A 259 -2.11 -44.28 -36.89
C THR A 259 -1.24 -45.29 -36.14
N ARG A 260 -1.49 -45.49 -34.82
CA ARG A 260 -0.90 -46.60 -34.04
C ARG A 260 -1.97 -47.51 -33.45
N LYS A 261 -1.87 -48.79 -33.81
CA LYS A 261 -2.79 -49.88 -33.46
C LYS A 261 -2.89 -50.10 -31.94
N ARG A 262 -4.12 -50.29 -31.48
CA ARG A 262 -4.54 -50.60 -30.10
C ARG A 262 -3.99 -51.97 -29.67
N LYS A 263 -3.19 -52.02 -28.60
CA LYS A 263 -2.90 -53.26 -27.85
C LYS A 263 -3.34 -53.08 -26.41
N THR A 264 -4.26 -53.93 -25.97
CA THR A 264 -4.80 -54.04 -24.61
C THR A 264 -3.74 -54.61 -23.66
N VAL A 265 -3.49 -53.92 -22.54
CA VAL A 265 -2.57 -54.36 -21.47
C VAL A 265 -3.38 -54.77 -20.23
N PRO A 266 -3.06 -55.90 -19.58
CA PRO A 266 -3.84 -56.43 -18.46
C PRO A 266 -3.73 -55.57 -17.19
N ILE A 267 -4.88 -55.44 -16.51
CA ILE A 267 -5.15 -54.60 -15.34
C ILE A 267 -4.52 -55.23 -14.08
N LYS A 268 -3.19 -55.20 -13.92
CA LYS A 268 -2.52 -55.42 -12.61
C LYS A 268 -1.25 -54.58 -12.37
N ALA A 269 -0.76 -53.79 -13.35
CA ALA A 269 0.45 -52.96 -13.20
C ALA A 269 0.21 -51.45 -12.95
N ILE A 270 -1.05 -51.03 -12.83
CA ILE A 270 -1.44 -49.60 -12.75
C ILE A 270 -1.36 -49.04 -11.32
N ILE A 271 -1.47 -49.90 -10.29
CA ILE A 271 -1.54 -49.43 -8.89
C ILE A 271 -0.16 -49.00 -8.37
N LEU A 272 0.93 -49.67 -8.78
CA LEU A 272 2.29 -49.37 -8.29
C LEU A 272 2.90 -48.10 -8.92
N THR A 273 2.55 -47.82 -10.19
CA THR A 273 2.98 -46.61 -10.91
C THR A 273 2.26 -45.35 -10.41
N ILE A 274 0.99 -45.48 -10.04
CA ILE A 274 0.20 -44.36 -9.48
C ILE A 274 0.75 -43.94 -8.11
N VAL A 275 1.06 -44.90 -7.22
CA VAL A 275 1.62 -44.60 -5.88
C VAL A 275 2.99 -43.94 -5.98
N GLY A 276 3.87 -44.42 -6.89
CA GLY A 276 5.17 -43.81 -7.13
C GLY A 276 5.08 -42.37 -7.65
N ALA A 277 4.12 -42.09 -8.54
CA ALA A 277 3.88 -40.73 -9.04
C ALA A 277 3.39 -39.78 -7.94
N PHE A 278 2.50 -40.23 -7.04
CA PHE A 278 2.02 -39.42 -5.92
C PHE A 278 3.11 -39.09 -4.89
N ILE A 279 4.00 -40.05 -4.59
CA ILE A 279 5.12 -39.80 -3.68
C ILE A 279 6.13 -38.84 -4.34
N GLY A 280 6.41 -39.01 -5.63
CA GLY A 280 7.31 -38.13 -6.37
C GLY A 280 6.81 -36.68 -6.44
N THR A 281 5.52 -36.46 -6.70
CA THR A 281 4.93 -35.11 -6.72
C THR A 281 4.91 -34.47 -5.33
N ALA A 282 4.65 -35.25 -4.27
CA ALA A 282 4.68 -34.75 -2.90
C ALA A 282 6.09 -34.31 -2.47
N ILE A 283 7.13 -35.10 -2.80
CA ILE A 283 8.52 -34.75 -2.48
C ILE A 283 8.96 -33.52 -3.26
N MET A 284 8.68 -33.45 -4.56
CA MET A 284 9.01 -32.27 -5.37
C MET A 284 8.27 -31.01 -4.89
N GLY A 285 7.00 -31.15 -4.49
CA GLY A 285 6.22 -30.09 -3.87
C GLY A 285 6.81 -29.63 -2.53
N PHE A 286 7.26 -30.58 -1.69
CA PHE A 286 7.90 -30.28 -0.41
C PHE A 286 9.25 -29.58 -0.58
N LEU A 287 10.08 -30.01 -1.53
CA LEU A 287 11.36 -29.36 -1.84
C LEU A 287 11.15 -27.97 -2.44
N ALA A 288 10.19 -27.81 -3.36
CA ALA A 288 9.80 -26.52 -3.89
C ALA A 288 9.29 -25.59 -2.77
N TYR A 289 8.43 -26.09 -1.88
CA TYR A 289 7.97 -25.36 -0.70
C TYR A 289 9.13 -24.95 0.21
N TYR A 290 10.06 -25.85 0.50
CA TYR A 290 11.24 -25.56 1.34
C TYR A 290 12.16 -24.53 0.70
N HIS A 291 12.41 -24.61 -0.61
CA HIS A 291 13.19 -23.64 -1.35
C HIS A 291 12.49 -22.28 -1.45
N LEU A 292 11.19 -22.25 -1.68
CA LEU A 292 10.38 -21.02 -1.70
C LEU A 292 10.33 -20.39 -0.30
N ARG A 293 10.18 -21.18 0.76
CA ARG A 293 10.22 -20.70 2.16
C ARG A 293 11.59 -20.17 2.54
N ARG A 294 12.67 -20.81 2.10
CA ARG A 294 14.05 -20.33 2.29
C ARG A 294 14.35 -19.06 1.50
N ARG A 295 13.78 -18.92 0.30
CA ARG A 295 13.82 -17.67 -0.49
C ARG A 295 12.98 -16.55 0.13
N ARG A 296 11.83 -16.87 0.74
CA ARG A 296 10.99 -15.92 1.50
C ARG A 296 11.69 -15.43 2.77
N LYS A 297 12.29 -16.32 3.57
CA LYS A 297 13.09 -15.95 4.74
C LYS A 297 14.29 -15.05 4.41
N LYS A 298 14.90 -15.21 3.23
CA LYS A 298 15.97 -14.30 2.76
C LYS A 298 15.45 -12.93 2.28
N LYS A 299 14.13 -12.74 2.14
CA LYS A 299 13.51 -11.50 1.66
C LYS A 299 12.74 -10.75 2.77
N GLU A 300 12.71 -11.29 3.98
CA GLU A 300 12.01 -10.74 5.17
C GLU A 300 12.89 -9.86 6.06
N GLU A 301 14.12 -9.53 5.67
CA GLU A 301 15.00 -8.76 6.54
C GLU A 301 14.91 -7.25 6.23
N GLY A 302 14.12 -6.56 7.06
CA GLY A 302 14.00 -5.10 7.09
C GLY A 302 12.76 -4.64 7.84
N ASP A 303 12.73 -4.78 9.17
CA ASP A 303 11.66 -4.21 10.01
C ASP A 303 11.56 -2.70 9.77
N MET A 304 10.33 -2.18 9.70
CA MET A 304 10.03 -0.75 9.61
C MET A 304 9.55 -0.26 10.99
N VAL A 305 10.04 0.90 11.43
CA VAL A 305 9.64 1.50 12.71
C VAL A 305 8.81 2.74 12.45
N MET A 306 7.70 2.89 13.17
CA MET A 306 6.86 4.07 13.14
C MET A 306 7.17 4.98 14.34
N VAL A 307 7.35 6.28 14.07
CA VAL A 307 7.62 7.31 15.07
C VAL A 307 6.65 8.47 14.87
N MET A 308 6.00 8.85 15.96
CA MET A 308 5.01 9.94 15.99
C MET A 308 5.62 11.31 16.32
N SER A 309 6.81 11.34 16.95
CA SER A 309 7.57 12.56 17.22
C SER A 309 9.06 12.27 17.34
N CYS A 310 9.89 13.10 16.72
CA CYS A 310 11.34 13.09 16.88
C CYS A 310 11.78 14.30 17.69
N GLU A 311 11.92 14.12 19.00
CA GLU A 311 12.56 15.13 19.84
C GLU A 311 14.08 14.92 19.82
N GLY A 312 14.81 15.97 19.43
CA GLY A 312 16.26 16.00 19.46
C GLY A 312 16.75 16.00 20.89
N GLY A 313 17.21 14.84 21.37
CA GLY A 313 17.74 14.69 22.72
C GLY A 313 17.54 13.27 23.21
N ASN A 314 18.57 12.70 23.80
CA ASN A 314 18.52 11.37 24.39
C ASN A 314 17.26 11.23 25.28
N ASN A 315 16.47 10.19 25.02
CA ASN A 315 15.68 9.45 26.01
C ASN A 315 14.14 9.58 26.14
N ARG A 316 13.37 10.11 25.17
CA ARG A 316 11.93 9.77 25.07
C ARG A 316 11.44 9.64 23.62
N ARG A 317 11.72 8.50 23.00
CA ARG A 317 11.01 8.10 21.78
C ARG A 317 9.71 7.39 22.19
N SER A 318 8.55 7.96 21.89
CA SER A 318 7.33 7.15 21.80
C SER A 318 7.42 6.31 20.53
N ILE A 319 8.13 5.19 20.62
CA ILE A 319 8.26 4.20 19.55
C ILE A 319 7.00 3.35 19.57
N VAL A 320 6.23 3.37 18.49
CA VAL A 320 5.29 2.28 18.22
C VAL A 320 5.96 1.42 17.16
N SER A 321 6.52 0.29 17.57
CA SER A 321 7.04 -0.70 16.63
C SER A 321 5.87 -1.35 15.91
N VAL A 322 5.58 -0.91 14.69
CA VAL A 322 4.61 -1.57 13.81
C VAL A 322 5.39 -2.56 12.97
N PHE A 323 5.33 -3.84 13.35
CA PHE A 323 5.85 -4.92 12.51
C PHE A 323 4.95 -5.06 11.29
N PHE A 324 5.48 -4.78 10.10
CA PHE A 324 4.83 -5.17 8.86
C PHE A 324 5.07 -6.67 8.65
N ASP A 325 4.28 -7.48 9.35
CA ASP A 325 4.31 -8.92 9.19
C ASP A 325 3.52 -9.28 7.92
N LYS A 326 4.22 -9.35 6.78
CA LYS A 326 3.66 -10.07 5.63
C LYS A 326 3.67 -11.56 6.02
N TYR A 327 2.51 -12.05 6.45
CA TYR A 327 2.17 -13.42 6.90
C TYR A 327 2.19 -13.67 8.42
N SER A 328 1.15 -13.20 9.11
CA SER A 328 0.68 -13.83 10.37
C SER A 328 -0.85 -13.87 10.48
N VAL A 329 -1.48 -14.66 9.60
CA VAL A 329 -2.68 -15.40 10.00
C VAL A 329 -2.19 -16.78 10.42
N LEU A 330 -2.12 -17.01 11.73
CA LEU A 330 -2.36 -18.29 12.42
C LEU A 330 -2.07 -18.11 13.92
N ALA A 331 -3.11 -17.80 14.70
CA ALA A 331 -3.23 -18.19 16.10
C ALA A 331 -4.67 -18.02 16.59
N ARG A 332 -5.56 -18.92 16.14
CA ARG A 332 -6.51 -19.69 16.95
C ARG A 332 -7.05 -20.83 16.08
#